data_AF-A0A7Z0C281-F1
#
_entry.id   AF-A0A7Z0C281-F1
#
_cell.length_a   1.000
_cell.length_b   1.000
_cell.length_c   1.000
_cell.angle_alpha   90.00
_cell.angle_beta   90.00
_cell.angle_gamma   90.00
#
_symmetry.space_group_name_H-M   'P 1'
#
loop_
_entity.id
_entity.type
_entity.pdbx_description
1 polymer ?
#
loop_
_entity_poly.entity_id
_entity_poly.type
_entity_poly.pdbx_seq_one_letter_code
_entity_poly.pdbx_strand_id
1 'polypeptide(L)'
;MTLEKTIEIAPSAARLTGSLRDIGYDFPTAVADLVDNSITAGASRINVYTHFEPHGSYVLISDDGSGMTERGLIEALRFGTRRSYATNELGRFGLGLKTGTFSQCRRLSVATRTSPKRPQVRVMTLDLNRISRTDSWDITAEESSPAIDRARDLLRESPGTVVVWEDLDRVLPERYAESGWGRRRLRSLASKTAGHLAMVFHRFIAGDVRGRGEVVISVDGEKLVPWDPFAPREQARRVLAEHSFEIETQSGSSEVRFRGYVLPSRDRFSSMEEFERLSGPLKWNRQQGLYIYRADRLVQHGGWSGIRGIDEHMKLARASVDFDTDLDESFQINVAKMSVDLPPTLRQMLERPVHELCVLADDAYRRSANSAGRNGQQSKMPKGSEVALKSVGVVLKKAMLDDSTLPEFRRAIERVRAEHPQLAAQLEL
;
A
#
# COMPACT_ATOMS: atom_id res chain seq x y z
N MET A 1 -6.43 -38.12 -47.09
CA MET A 1 -6.40 -37.00 -46.12
C MET A 1 -7.30 -37.39 -44.96
N THR A 2 -6.71 -37.74 -43.83
CA THR A 2 -7.43 -37.95 -42.56
C THR A 2 -7.95 -36.59 -42.10
N LEU A 3 -9.27 -36.45 -41.99
CA LEU A 3 -9.90 -35.25 -41.44
C LEU A 3 -9.56 -35.17 -39.95
N GLU A 4 -8.72 -34.21 -39.57
CA GLU A 4 -8.46 -33.90 -38.17
C GLU A 4 -9.76 -33.45 -37.50
N LYS A 5 -10.14 -34.15 -36.42
CA LYS A 5 -11.29 -33.77 -35.59
C LYS A 5 -10.80 -32.84 -34.48
N THR A 6 -11.21 -31.58 -34.53
CA THR A 6 -10.97 -30.62 -33.46
C THR A 6 -12.11 -30.68 -32.44
N ILE A 7 -11.79 -30.68 -31.15
CA ILE A 7 -12.75 -30.61 -30.03
C ILE A 7 -12.37 -29.42 -29.17
N GLU A 8 -13.32 -28.52 -28.92
CA GLU A 8 -13.12 -27.37 -28.04
C GLU A 8 -13.19 -27.81 -26.57
N ILE A 9 -12.14 -27.51 -25.81
CA ILE A 9 -11.99 -27.85 -24.39
C ILE A 9 -11.84 -26.58 -23.54
N ALA A 10 -12.78 -25.65 -23.70
CA ALA A 10 -12.81 -24.43 -22.91
C ALA A 10 -12.86 -24.78 -21.40
N PRO A 11 -12.11 -24.06 -20.55
CA PRO A 11 -12.10 -24.35 -19.12
C PRO A 11 -13.46 -24.04 -18.50
N SER A 12 -13.88 -24.86 -17.54
CA SER A 12 -15.06 -24.59 -16.70
C SER A 12 -14.92 -23.22 -16.04
N ALA A 13 -15.94 -22.38 -16.23
CA ALA A 13 -15.98 -21.03 -15.70
C ALA A 13 -16.02 -21.05 -14.17
N ALA A 14 -16.82 -21.93 -13.58
CA ALA A 14 -16.93 -22.10 -12.14
C ALA A 14 -15.60 -22.52 -11.51
N ARG A 15 -14.88 -23.48 -12.12
CA ARG A 15 -13.58 -23.92 -11.59
C ARG A 15 -12.51 -22.85 -11.73
N LEU A 16 -12.42 -22.20 -12.88
CA LEU A 16 -11.40 -21.19 -13.12
C LEU A 16 -11.61 -19.95 -12.24
N THR A 17 -12.85 -19.45 -12.15
CA THR A 17 -13.16 -18.31 -11.27
C THR A 17 -12.79 -18.61 -9.84
N GLY A 18 -13.11 -19.80 -9.31
CA GLY A 18 -12.70 -20.21 -7.97
C GLY A 18 -11.19 -20.06 -7.73
N SER A 19 -10.36 -20.62 -8.62
CA SER A 19 -8.90 -20.56 -8.52
C SER A 19 -8.33 -19.14 -8.65
N LEU A 20 -8.91 -18.31 -9.52
CA LEU A 20 -8.44 -16.94 -9.73
C LEU A 20 -8.60 -16.02 -8.51
N ARG A 21 -9.48 -16.38 -7.55
CA ARG A 21 -9.68 -15.61 -6.32
C ARG A 21 -8.53 -15.76 -5.33
N ASP A 22 -7.73 -16.83 -5.44
CA ASP A 22 -6.72 -17.22 -4.45
C ASP A 22 -5.32 -16.67 -4.74
N ILE A 23 -5.21 -15.69 -5.65
CA ILE A 23 -3.93 -15.12 -6.11
C ILE A 23 -3.24 -14.22 -5.06
N GLY A 24 -3.78 -14.13 -3.84
CA GLY A 24 -3.07 -13.54 -2.70
C GLY A 24 -3.12 -12.02 -2.60
N TYR A 25 -4.11 -11.38 -3.21
CA TYR A 25 -4.35 -9.94 -3.05
C TYR A 25 -4.92 -9.62 -1.67
N ASP A 26 -4.30 -8.67 -0.98
CA ASP A 26 -4.95 -7.99 0.14
C ASP A 26 -5.86 -6.85 -0.37
N PHE A 27 -6.71 -6.36 0.53
CA PHE A 27 -7.70 -5.34 0.18
C PHE A 27 -7.07 -4.02 -0.31
N PRO A 28 -6.04 -3.45 0.35
CA PRO A 28 -5.36 -2.25 -0.16
C PRO A 28 -4.75 -2.42 -1.55
N THR A 29 -4.08 -3.55 -1.82
CA THR A 29 -3.44 -3.81 -3.13
C THR A 29 -4.50 -3.97 -4.23
N ALA A 30 -5.60 -4.67 -3.94
CA ALA A 30 -6.71 -4.81 -4.88
C ALA A 30 -7.34 -3.46 -5.26
N VAL A 31 -7.50 -2.55 -4.28
CA VAL A 31 -7.96 -1.18 -4.56
C VAL A 31 -6.92 -0.38 -5.34
N ALA A 32 -5.63 -0.50 -5.00
CA ALA A 32 -4.54 0.19 -5.71
C ALA A 32 -4.48 -0.17 -7.20
N ASP A 33 -4.77 -1.43 -7.56
CA ASP A 33 -4.87 -1.85 -8.95
C ASP A 33 -6.03 -1.20 -9.72
N LEU A 34 -7.14 -0.87 -9.04
CA LEU A 34 -8.22 -0.10 -9.65
C LEU A 34 -7.84 1.36 -9.81
N VAL A 35 -7.15 1.94 -8.82
CA VAL A 35 -6.60 3.29 -8.89
C VAL A 35 -5.60 3.43 -10.05
N ASP A 36 -4.76 2.42 -10.29
CA ASP A 36 -3.88 2.36 -11.47
C ASP A 36 -4.68 2.50 -12.77
N ASN A 37 -5.78 1.76 -12.90
CA ASN A 37 -6.63 1.80 -14.10
C ASN A 37 -7.28 3.18 -14.27
N SER A 38 -7.75 3.80 -13.18
CA SER A 38 -8.28 5.17 -13.19
C SER A 38 -7.22 6.18 -13.62
N ILE A 39 -5.99 6.05 -13.12
CA ILE A 39 -4.84 6.88 -13.52
C ILE A 39 -4.53 6.68 -15.01
N THR A 40 -4.50 5.44 -15.51
CA THR A 40 -4.33 5.15 -16.94
C THR A 40 -5.47 5.72 -17.80
N ALA A 41 -6.71 5.75 -17.29
CA ALA A 41 -7.85 6.37 -17.95
C ALA A 41 -7.85 7.91 -17.93
N GLY A 42 -6.77 8.53 -17.41
CA GLY A 42 -6.60 9.97 -17.37
C GLY A 42 -7.31 10.68 -16.22
N ALA A 43 -7.75 9.94 -15.19
CA ALA A 43 -8.44 10.53 -14.04
C ALA A 43 -7.55 11.52 -13.28
N SER A 44 -8.17 12.62 -12.84
CA SER A 44 -7.61 13.63 -11.95
C SER A 44 -8.20 13.54 -10.54
N ARG A 45 -9.36 12.89 -10.39
CA ARG A 45 -10.06 12.66 -9.12
C ARG A 45 -10.48 11.21 -9.02
N ILE A 46 -10.09 10.57 -7.92
CA ILE A 46 -10.38 9.18 -7.64
C ILE A 46 -10.91 9.08 -6.21
N ASN A 47 -12.02 8.39 -6.00
CA ASN A 47 -12.61 8.22 -4.68
C ASN A 47 -12.84 6.74 -4.39
N VAL A 48 -12.39 6.29 -3.21
CA VAL A 48 -12.72 4.99 -2.65
C VAL A 48 -13.74 5.22 -1.54
N TYR A 49 -14.91 4.62 -1.66
CA TYR A 49 -15.97 4.73 -0.66
C TYR A 49 -16.35 3.35 -0.15
N THR A 50 -16.33 3.17 1.16
CA THR A 50 -16.76 1.96 1.84
C THR A 50 -18.10 2.19 2.52
N HIS A 51 -19.03 1.27 2.28
CA HIS A 51 -20.34 1.28 2.91
C HIS A 51 -20.53 0.01 3.71
N PHE A 52 -20.82 0.17 5.00
CA PHE A 52 -21.18 -0.94 5.86
C PHE A 52 -22.70 -0.96 6.06
N GLU A 53 -23.30 -2.06 5.62
CA GLU A 53 -24.66 -2.49 5.91
C GLU A 53 -24.62 -4.01 6.11
N PRO A 54 -25.23 -4.57 7.17
CA PRO A 54 -25.32 -6.03 7.32
C PRO A 54 -25.89 -6.68 6.06
N HIS A 55 -25.15 -7.63 5.48
CA HIS A 55 -25.49 -8.31 4.22
C HIS A 55 -25.61 -7.42 2.96
N GLY A 56 -25.50 -6.10 3.08
CA GLY A 56 -25.59 -5.11 1.99
C GLY A 56 -24.36 -4.22 1.86
N SER A 57 -23.24 -4.59 2.48
CA SER A 57 -22.01 -3.81 2.43
C SER A 57 -21.41 -3.80 1.02
N TYR A 58 -20.91 -2.65 0.58
CA TYR A 58 -20.29 -2.49 -0.73
C TYR A 58 -19.10 -1.54 -0.69
N VAL A 59 -18.26 -1.61 -1.72
CA VAL A 59 -17.15 -0.68 -1.96
C VAL A 59 -17.32 -0.08 -3.35
N LEU A 60 -17.17 1.24 -3.44
CA LEU A 60 -17.16 1.97 -4.72
C LEU A 60 -15.77 2.55 -4.95
N ILE A 61 -15.24 2.36 -6.15
CA ILE A 61 -14.04 3.04 -6.63
C ILE A 61 -14.48 3.86 -7.84
N SER A 62 -14.56 5.18 -7.69
CA SER A 62 -15.02 6.10 -8.73
C SER A 62 -13.90 7.00 -9.24
N ASP A 63 -13.92 7.28 -10.54
CA ASP A 63 -12.99 8.19 -11.19
C ASP A 63 -13.68 9.10 -12.20
N ASP A 64 -13.02 10.22 -12.53
CA ASP A 64 -13.40 11.19 -13.55
C ASP A 64 -12.67 11.00 -14.88
N GLY A 65 -12.20 9.78 -15.16
CA GLY A 65 -11.49 9.45 -16.40
C GLY A 65 -12.38 9.42 -17.64
N SER A 66 -11.85 8.91 -18.75
CA SER A 66 -12.55 8.90 -20.05
C SER A 66 -13.81 8.03 -20.11
N GLY A 67 -14.03 7.17 -19.12
CA GLY A 67 -15.03 6.10 -19.18
C GLY A 67 -14.74 5.06 -20.26
N MET A 68 -15.71 4.19 -20.54
CA MET A 68 -15.60 3.10 -21.51
C MET A 68 -16.80 3.05 -22.46
N THR A 69 -16.54 2.66 -23.71
CA THR A 69 -17.62 2.26 -24.62
C THR A 69 -18.20 0.91 -24.19
N GLU A 70 -19.37 0.54 -24.70
CA GLU A 70 -19.97 -0.77 -24.44
C GLU A 70 -19.01 -1.92 -24.78
N ARG A 71 -18.40 -1.89 -25.96
CA ARG A 71 -17.38 -2.89 -26.33
C ARG A 71 -16.18 -2.87 -25.38
N GLY A 72 -15.73 -1.68 -24.98
CA GLY A 72 -14.65 -1.51 -24.01
C GLY A 72 -14.99 -2.12 -22.65
N LEU A 73 -16.24 -1.98 -22.19
CA LEU A 73 -16.75 -2.52 -20.94
C LEU A 73 -16.87 -4.05 -20.98
N ILE A 74 -17.40 -4.62 -22.07
CA ILE A 74 -17.44 -6.08 -22.28
C ILE A 74 -16.03 -6.67 -22.23
N GLU A 75 -15.09 -6.07 -22.96
CA GLU A 75 -13.70 -6.51 -22.92
C GLU A 75 -13.07 -6.28 -21.54
N ALA A 76 -13.41 -5.20 -20.84
CA ALA A 76 -12.94 -4.97 -19.48
C ALA A 76 -13.42 -6.04 -18.51
N LEU A 77 -14.56 -6.71 -18.72
CA LEU A 77 -15.05 -7.82 -17.89
C LEU A 77 -14.62 -9.21 -18.38
N ARG A 78 -14.14 -9.35 -19.63
CA ARG A 78 -13.65 -10.61 -20.19
C ARG A 78 -12.36 -11.07 -19.49
N PHE A 79 -12.25 -12.36 -19.16
CA PHE A 79 -10.99 -12.97 -18.73
C PHE A 79 -10.07 -13.24 -19.94
N GLY A 80 -8.78 -12.95 -19.83
CA GLY A 80 -7.81 -13.21 -20.90
C GLY A 80 -8.00 -12.31 -22.13
N THR A 81 -8.13 -10.99 -21.92
CA THR A 81 -8.30 -10.02 -23.02
C THR A 81 -7.10 -9.99 -23.96
N ARG A 82 -7.35 -9.98 -25.27
CA ARG A 82 -6.33 -9.66 -26.28
C ARG A 82 -6.16 -8.13 -26.35
N ARG A 83 -5.24 -7.56 -25.59
CA ARG A 83 -4.84 -6.14 -25.72
C ARG A 83 -3.37 -6.03 -26.08
N SER A 84 -3.07 -5.16 -27.04
CA SER A 84 -1.75 -4.59 -27.25
C SER A 84 -1.55 -3.47 -26.23
N TYR A 85 -0.65 -3.65 -25.27
CA TYR A 85 -0.36 -2.67 -24.23
C TYR A 85 0.33 -1.45 -24.84
N ALA A 86 -0.12 -0.23 -24.52
CA ALA A 86 0.64 0.98 -24.85
C ALA A 86 1.87 1.11 -23.92
N THR A 87 2.91 1.82 -24.40
CA THR A 87 4.04 2.23 -23.56
C THR A 87 3.53 3.06 -22.38
N ASN A 88 3.99 2.77 -21.17
CA ASN A 88 3.56 3.39 -19.90
C ASN A 88 2.20 2.95 -19.32
N GLU A 89 1.60 1.85 -19.77
CA GLU A 89 0.44 1.28 -19.08
C GLU A 89 0.82 0.66 -17.71
N LEU A 90 0.07 1.03 -16.67
CA LEU A 90 0.29 0.55 -15.31
C LEU A 90 -0.12 -0.92 -15.10
N GLY A 91 -0.95 -1.50 -15.99
CA GLY A 91 -1.42 -2.89 -15.92
C GLY A 91 -0.97 -3.74 -17.11
N ARG A 92 -0.28 -4.86 -16.86
CA ARG A 92 0.34 -5.73 -17.89
C ARG A 92 -0.41 -7.01 -18.25
N PHE A 93 -1.38 -7.46 -17.42
CA PHE A 93 -1.91 -8.83 -17.57
C PHE A 93 -3.39 -8.91 -17.96
N GLY A 94 -4.11 -7.79 -18.06
CA GLY A 94 -5.56 -7.79 -18.34
C GLY A 94 -6.42 -8.52 -17.27
N LEU A 95 -5.78 -9.02 -16.22
CA LEU A 95 -6.36 -9.81 -15.13
C LEU A 95 -6.52 -9.01 -13.84
N GLY A 96 -5.68 -8.01 -13.58
CA GLY A 96 -5.60 -7.29 -12.30
C GLY A 96 -6.94 -6.77 -11.78
N LEU A 97 -7.75 -6.15 -12.66
CA LEU A 97 -9.13 -5.73 -12.33
C LEU A 97 -9.96 -6.88 -11.76
N LYS A 98 -9.93 -8.07 -12.37
CA LYS A 98 -10.77 -9.21 -11.99
C LYS A 98 -10.17 -9.98 -10.83
N THR A 99 -8.88 -10.30 -10.88
CA THR A 99 -8.22 -11.11 -9.86
C THR A 99 -8.14 -10.37 -8.53
N GLY A 100 -7.82 -9.07 -8.56
CA GLY A 100 -7.87 -8.21 -7.38
C GLY A 100 -9.30 -8.00 -6.85
N THR A 101 -10.28 -7.77 -7.74
CA THR A 101 -11.68 -7.62 -7.31
C THR A 101 -12.24 -8.91 -6.69
N PHE A 102 -12.10 -10.04 -7.37
CA PHE A 102 -12.71 -11.29 -6.94
C PHE A 102 -12.00 -11.94 -5.74
N SER A 103 -10.78 -11.51 -5.41
CA SER A 103 -10.19 -11.86 -4.11
C SER A 103 -10.85 -11.14 -2.93
N GLN A 104 -11.66 -10.10 -3.18
CA GLN A 104 -12.38 -9.34 -2.15
C GLN A 104 -13.89 -9.58 -2.17
N CYS A 105 -14.48 -9.76 -3.35
CA CYS A 105 -15.93 -9.88 -3.51
C CYS A 105 -16.35 -11.00 -4.46
N ARG A 106 -17.65 -11.26 -4.57
CA ARG A 106 -18.24 -12.23 -5.53
C ARG A 106 -19.00 -11.55 -6.66
N ARG A 107 -19.32 -10.26 -6.53
CA ARG A 107 -20.10 -9.52 -7.51
C ARG A 107 -19.40 -8.22 -7.86
N LEU A 108 -19.01 -8.12 -9.13
CA LEU A 108 -18.33 -6.98 -9.71
C LEU A 108 -19.27 -6.31 -10.71
N SER A 109 -19.68 -5.08 -10.42
CA SER A 109 -20.43 -4.26 -11.37
C SER A 109 -19.57 -3.07 -11.79
N VAL A 110 -19.63 -2.70 -13.05
CA VAL A 110 -18.92 -1.53 -13.56
C VAL A 110 -19.93 -0.61 -14.23
N ALA A 111 -20.10 0.57 -13.64
CA ALA A 111 -20.87 1.67 -14.20
C ALA A 111 -19.91 2.61 -14.94
N THR A 112 -20.25 3.06 -16.14
CA THR A 112 -19.35 3.94 -16.90
C THR A 112 -20.10 4.89 -17.82
N ARG A 113 -19.49 6.04 -18.07
CA ARG A 113 -19.99 7.06 -18.98
C ARG A 113 -18.84 7.75 -19.70
N THR A 114 -18.97 7.91 -21.02
CA THR A 114 -17.93 8.52 -21.87
C THR A 114 -18.13 10.01 -22.15
N SER A 115 -19.33 10.56 -21.90
CA SER A 115 -19.62 11.96 -22.15
C SER A 115 -20.83 12.43 -21.34
N PRO A 116 -20.85 13.67 -20.82
CA PRO A 116 -22.06 14.24 -20.20
C PRO A 116 -23.22 14.38 -21.19
N LYS A 117 -22.92 14.50 -22.49
CA LYS A 117 -23.93 14.61 -23.55
C LYS A 117 -24.68 13.30 -23.79
N ARG A 118 -24.18 12.18 -23.29
CA ARG A 118 -24.85 10.88 -23.36
C ARG A 118 -25.56 10.63 -22.03
N PRO A 119 -26.91 10.61 -22.01
CA PRO A 119 -27.65 10.52 -20.75
C PRO A 119 -27.48 9.16 -20.07
N GLN A 120 -27.20 8.09 -20.83
CA GLN A 120 -27.16 6.74 -20.29
C GLN A 120 -25.80 6.41 -19.68
N VAL A 121 -25.81 6.15 -18.37
CA VAL A 121 -24.76 5.40 -17.67
C VAL A 121 -24.96 3.93 -17.99
N ARG A 122 -23.93 3.27 -18.51
CA ARG A 122 -23.98 1.83 -18.81
C ARG A 122 -23.49 1.05 -17.61
N VAL A 123 -24.19 -0.03 -17.28
CA VAL A 123 -23.80 -0.93 -16.20
C VAL A 123 -23.70 -2.35 -16.74
N MET A 124 -22.59 -3.02 -16.45
CA MET A 124 -22.46 -4.46 -16.64
C MET A 124 -21.94 -5.12 -15.38
N THR A 125 -22.47 -6.30 -15.06
CA THR A 125 -22.16 -7.07 -13.86
C THR A 125 -21.60 -8.44 -14.23
N LEU A 126 -20.53 -8.82 -13.53
CA LEU A 126 -19.95 -10.15 -13.53
C LEU A 126 -20.14 -10.74 -12.13
N ASP A 127 -21.00 -11.75 -12.03
CA ASP A 127 -21.45 -12.34 -10.76
C ASP A 127 -20.99 -13.79 -10.63
N LEU A 128 -20.08 -14.05 -9.67
CA LEU A 128 -19.52 -15.38 -9.44
C LEU A 128 -20.55 -16.38 -8.89
N ASN A 129 -21.60 -15.92 -8.19
CA ASN A 129 -22.69 -16.80 -7.75
C ASN A 129 -23.47 -17.31 -8.95
N ARG A 130 -23.69 -16.46 -9.97
CA ARG A 130 -24.31 -16.88 -11.22
C ARG A 130 -23.41 -17.85 -11.98
N ILE A 131 -22.13 -17.51 -12.18
CA ILE A 131 -21.16 -18.37 -12.88
C ILE A 131 -21.04 -19.74 -12.19
N SER A 132 -21.03 -19.78 -10.87
CA SER A 132 -20.97 -21.04 -10.11
C SER A 132 -22.17 -21.96 -10.38
N ARG A 133 -23.34 -21.39 -10.70
CA ARG A 133 -24.57 -22.14 -11.01
C ARG A 133 -24.68 -22.53 -12.47
N THR A 134 -24.23 -21.69 -13.39
CA THR A 134 -24.42 -21.89 -14.85
C THR A 134 -23.20 -22.49 -15.54
N ASP A 135 -22.03 -22.46 -14.91
CA ASP A 135 -20.72 -22.77 -15.49
C ASP A 135 -20.43 -22.05 -16.81
N SER A 136 -21.04 -20.87 -17.01
CA SER A 136 -20.89 -20.03 -18.21
C SER A 136 -20.26 -18.68 -17.88
N TRP A 137 -19.45 -18.18 -18.81
CA TRP A 137 -18.84 -16.84 -18.75
C TRP A 137 -19.82 -15.75 -19.20
N ASP A 138 -20.86 -15.52 -18.39
CA ASP A 138 -21.89 -14.52 -18.70
C ASP A 138 -21.69 -13.23 -17.90
N ILE A 139 -21.98 -12.10 -18.56
CA ILE A 139 -22.22 -10.82 -17.91
C ILE A 139 -23.70 -10.46 -18.03
N THR A 140 -24.21 -9.71 -17.08
CA THR A 140 -25.53 -9.07 -17.14
C THR A 140 -25.38 -7.59 -17.38
N ALA A 141 -26.40 -6.98 -18.00
CA ALA A 141 -26.43 -5.55 -18.29
C ALA A 141 -27.61 -4.88 -17.57
N GLU A 142 -27.42 -3.61 -17.22
CA GLU A 142 -28.46 -2.71 -16.71
C GLU A 142 -29.16 -3.18 -15.42
N GLU A 143 -28.46 -3.94 -14.58
CA GLU A 143 -28.95 -4.32 -13.26
C GLU A 143 -29.13 -3.10 -12.33
N SER A 144 -29.85 -3.29 -11.22
CA SER A 144 -30.04 -2.28 -10.17
C SER A 144 -29.74 -2.87 -8.80
N SER A 145 -29.12 -2.06 -7.96
CA SER A 145 -28.92 -2.30 -6.53
C SER A 145 -28.64 -0.94 -5.86
N PRO A 146 -28.76 -0.81 -4.53
CA PRO A 146 -28.41 0.44 -3.85
C PRO A 146 -26.98 0.93 -4.17
N ALA A 147 -26.03 0.01 -4.36
CA ALA A 147 -24.66 0.35 -4.74
C ALA A 147 -24.54 0.81 -6.20
N ILE A 148 -25.21 0.12 -7.12
CA ILE A 148 -25.24 0.48 -8.55
C ILE A 148 -25.94 1.82 -8.77
N ASP A 149 -27.04 2.08 -8.05
CA ASP A 149 -27.79 3.33 -8.16
C ASP A 149 -26.95 4.51 -7.66
N ARG A 150 -26.23 4.32 -6.55
CA ARG A 150 -25.22 5.29 -6.10
C ARG A 150 -24.10 5.50 -7.13
N ALA A 151 -23.66 4.43 -7.80
CA ALA A 151 -22.66 4.52 -8.86
C ALA A 151 -23.16 5.33 -10.07
N ARG A 152 -24.43 5.16 -10.46
CA ARG A 152 -25.08 5.98 -11.50
C ARG A 152 -25.14 7.45 -11.10
N ASP A 153 -25.48 7.74 -9.85
CA ASP A 153 -25.54 9.10 -9.33
C ASP A 153 -24.17 9.80 -9.35
N LEU A 154 -23.09 9.09 -9.00
CA LEU A 154 -21.73 9.62 -9.08
C LEU A 154 -21.30 9.99 -10.51
N LEU A 155 -21.87 9.31 -11.52
CA LEU A 155 -21.60 9.54 -12.93
C LEU A 155 -22.63 10.47 -13.58
N ARG A 156 -23.47 11.19 -12.82
CA ARG A 156 -24.55 12.01 -13.41
C ARG A 156 -24.04 13.24 -14.17
N GLU A 157 -22.94 13.86 -13.74
CA GLU A 157 -22.50 15.17 -14.27
C GLU A 157 -21.17 15.16 -15.05
N SER A 158 -20.28 14.18 -14.83
CA SER A 158 -19.03 13.99 -15.61
C SER A 158 -18.91 12.60 -16.29
N PRO A 159 -18.05 12.44 -17.31
CA PRO A 159 -17.53 11.13 -17.69
C PRO A 159 -16.81 10.48 -16.51
N GLY A 160 -16.62 9.17 -16.62
CA GLY A 160 -15.90 8.42 -15.60
C GLY A 160 -16.28 6.96 -15.56
N THR A 161 -15.70 6.27 -14.61
CA THR A 161 -16.01 4.88 -14.29
C THR A 161 -16.23 4.74 -12.79
N VAL A 162 -17.17 3.88 -12.40
CA VAL A 162 -17.34 3.43 -11.02
C VAL A 162 -17.30 1.92 -11.02
N VAL A 163 -16.31 1.37 -10.33
CA VAL A 163 -16.22 -0.04 -10.02
C VAL A 163 -16.94 -0.30 -8.69
N VAL A 164 -17.86 -1.25 -8.70
CA VAL A 164 -18.74 -1.59 -7.59
C VAL A 164 -18.43 -3.01 -7.14
N TRP A 165 -18.06 -3.16 -5.87
CA TRP A 165 -17.88 -4.46 -5.22
C TRP A 165 -19.05 -4.73 -4.28
N GLU A 166 -19.79 -5.80 -4.55
CA GLU A 166 -20.89 -6.32 -3.72
C GLU A 166 -20.61 -7.78 -3.36
N ASP A 167 -21.28 -8.30 -2.32
CA ASP A 167 -21.03 -9.65 -1.80
C ASP A 167 -19.55 -9.81 -1.39
N LEU A 168 -19.17 -9.05 -0.36
CA LEU A 168 -17.80 -8.93 0.15
C LEU A 168 -17.39 -10.13 1.02
N ASP A 169 -17.69 -11.37 0.61
CA ASP A 169 -17.54 -12.63 1.37
C ASP A 169 -16.17 -12.82 2.07
N ARG A 170 -15.07 -12.38 1.43
CA ARG A 170 -13.70 -12.47 1.98
C ARG A 170 -13.33 -11.30 2.89
N VAL A 171 -13.97 -10.16 2.70
CA VAL A 171 -13.74 -8.95 3.51
C VAL A 171 -14.61 -8.97 4.75
N LEU A 172 -15.86 -9.40 4.65
CA LEU A 172 -16.87 -9.43 5.70
C LEU A 172 -17.54 -10.81 5.75
N PRO A 173 -16.93 -11.79 6.43
CA PRO A 173 -17.53 -13.11 6.58
C PRO A 173 -18.91 -13.02 7.24
N GLU A 174 -19.92 -13.70 6.67
CA GLU A 174 -21.34 -13.63 7.09
C GLU A 174 -21.55 -13.85 8.59
N ARG A 175 -20.77 -14.75 9.19
CA ARG A 175 -20.82 -15.06 10.63
C ARG A 175 -20.63 -13.83 11.55
N TYR A 176 -20.15 -12.71 11.02
CA TYR A 176 -19.96 -11.46 11.77
C TYR A 176 -20.77 -10.27 11.22
N ALA A 177 -21.65 -10.49 10.23
CA ALA A 177 -22.36 -9.42 9.52
C ALA A 177 -23.21 -8.54 10.45
N GLU A 178 -23.89 -9.14 11.43
CA GLU A 178 -24.74 -8.42 12.39
C GLU A 178 -23.98 -7.88 13.61
N SER A 179 -22.69 -8.14 13.71
CA SER A 179 -21.86 -7.67 14.82
C SER A 179 -21.21 -6.32 14.50
N GLY A 180 -20.92 -5.52 15.53
CA GLY A 180 -20.11 -4.30 15.37
C GLY A 180 -18.68 -4.55 14.85
N TRP A 181 -18.24 -5.81 14.74
CA TRP A 181 -16.94 -6.17 14.20
C TRP A 181 -16.83 -5.85 12.71
N GLY A 182 -17.88 -6.10 11.90
CA GLY A 182 -17.85 -5.85 10.46
C GLY A 182 -17.57 -4.39 10.12
N ARG A 183 -18.29 -3.47 10.79
CA ARG A 183 -18.08 -2.03 10.67
C ARG A 183 -16.65 -1.61 11.06
N ARG A 184 -16.12 -2.15 12.16
CA ARG A 184 -14.75 -1.85 12.61
C ARG A 184 -13.71 -2.37 11.63
N ARG A 185 -13.91 -3.57 11.08
CA ARG A 185 -13.03 -4.16 10.08
C ARG A 185 -13.01 -3.35 8.79
N LEU A 186 -14.17 -2.97 8.25
CA LEU A 186 -14.24 -2.17 7.03
C LEU A 186 -13.56 -0.81 7.21
N ARG A 187 -13.79 -0.13 8.35
CA ARG A 187 -13.07 1.11 8.71
C ARG A 187 -11.56 0.90 8.79
N SER A 188 -11.11 -0.19 9.41
CA SER A 188 -9.67 -0.51 9.50
C SER A 188 -9.07 -0.75 8.12
N LEU A 189 -9.80 -1.41 7.21
CA LEU A 189 -9.37 -1.62 5.84
C LEU A 189 -9.33 -0.30 5.06
N ALA A 190 -10.34 0.56 5.18
CA ALA A 190 -10.33 1.90 4.59
C ALA A 190 -9.10 2.71 5.05
N SER A 191 -8.80 2.72 6.36
CA SER A 191 -7.62 3.39 6.91
C SER A 191 -6.30 2.82 6.40
N LYS A 192 -6.18 1.48 6.29
CA LYS A 192 -5.00 0.83 5.69
C LYS A 192 -4.87 1.16 4.20
N THR A 193 -5.98 1.15 3.46
CA THR A 193 -6.02 1.53 2.04
C THR A 193 -5.59 2.97 1.86
N ALA A 194 -6.07 3.91 2.69
CA ALA A 194 -5.64 5.30 2.65
C ALA A 194 -4.12 5.45 2.80
N GLY A 195 -3.53 4.80 3.82
CA GLY A 195 -2.08 4.82 4.02
C GLY A 195 -1.29 4.17 2.88
N HIS A 196 -1.79 3.06 2.33
CA HIS A 196 -1.17 2.36 1.21
C HIS A 196 -1.20 3.20 -0.07
N LEU A 197 -2.36 3.77 -0.44
CA LEU A 197 -2.51 4.62 -1.61
C LEU A 197 -1.68 5.90 -1.50
N ALA A 198 -1.65 6.53 -0.32
CA ALA A 198 -0.84 7.72 -0.05
C ALA A 198 0.66 7.49 -0.28
N MET A 199 1.15 6.27 -0.02
CA MET A 199 2.53 5.85 -0.25
C MET A 199 2.78 5.42 -1.69
N VAL A 200 1.91 4.59 -2.27
CA VAL A 200 2.13 4.02 -3.61
C VAL A 200 2.04 5.08 -4.70
N PHE A 201 1.07 5.99 -4.57
CA PHE A 201 0.77 7.04 -5.54
C PHE A 201 1.32 8.40 -5.12
N HIS A 202 2.27 8.45 -4.18
CA HIS A 202 2.71 9.71 -3.57
C HIS A 202 3.17 10.75 -4.61
N ARG A 203 3.88 10.33 -5.67
CA ARG A 203 4.30 11.22 -6.77
C ARG A 203 3.13 11.77 -7.59
N PHE A 204 2.11 10.94 -7.85
CA PHE A 204 0.91 11.36 -8.56
C PHE A 204 0.08 12.35 -7.72
N ILE A 205 -0.03 12.08 -6.42
CA ILE A 205 -0.73 12.96 -5.47
C ILE A 205 0.04 14.27 -5.24
N ALA A 206 1.38 14.24 -5.32
CA ALA A 206 2.21 15.44 -5.20
C ALA A 206 2.23 16.28 -6.50
N GLY A 207 1.88 15.68 -7.65
CA GLY A 207 2.01 16.33 -8.95
C GLY A 207 3.43 16.33 -9.51
N ASP A 208 4.28 15.42 -9.04
CA ASP A 208 5.70 15.32 -9.43
C ASP A 208 5.90 14.55 -10.76
N VAL A 209 4.85 13.90 -11.27
CA VAL A 209 4.91 13.09 -12.49
C VAL A 209 4.94 13.99 -13.72
N ARG A 210 6.00 13.87 -14.53
CA ARG A 210 6.20 14.73 -15.71
C ARG A 210 5.06 14.56 -16.72
N GLY A 211 4.53 15.69 -17.20
CA GLY A 211 3.46 15.70 -18.19
C GLY A 211 2.08 15.36 -17.63
N ARG A 212 1.95 15.25 -16.31
CA ARG A 212 0.70 14.97 -15.61
C ARG A 212 0.47 15.97 -14.47
N GLY A 213 -0.78 16.38 -14.27
CA GLY A 213 -1.16 17.19 -13.12
C GLY A 213 -1.31 16.38 -11.83
N GLU A 214 -1.59 17.08 -10.73
CA GLU A 214 -1.96 16.48 -9.44
C GLU A 214 -3.16 15.53 -9.60
N VAL A 215 -3.06 14.35 -9.00
CA VAL A 215 -4.17 13.40 -8.86
C VAL A 215 -4.72 13.45 -7.45
N VAL A 216 -5.98 13.84 -7.30
CA VAL A 216 -6.67 13.88 -6.02
C VAL A 216 -7.27 12.51 -5.73
N ILE A 217 -6.74 11.83 -4.73
CA ILE A 217 -7.28 10.54 -4.24
C ILE A 217 -7.94 10.78 -2.89
N SER A 218 -9.15 10.24 -2.67
CA SER A 218 -9.84 10.27 -1.39
C SER A 218 -10.32 8.89 -0.95
N VAL A 219 -10.32 8.63 0.35
CA VAL A 219 -10.90 7.41 0.94
C VAL A 219 -11.92 7.82 2.00
N ASP A 220 -13.16 7.34 1.88
CA ASP A 220 -14.30 7.69 2.75
C ASP A 220 -14.51 9.21 2.95
N GLY A 221 -14.19 9.99 1.92
CA GLY A 221 -14.32 11.45 1.90
C GLY A 221 -13.09 12.21 2.39
N GLU A 222 -12.07 11.54 2.91
CA GLU A 222 -10.81 12.17 3.33
C GLU A 222 -9.82 12.23 2.16
N LYS A 223 -9.38 13.43 1.77
CA LYS A 223 -8.34 13.62 0.74
C LYS A 223 -7.00 13.12 1.28
N LEU A 224 -6.32 12.28 0.49
CA LEU A 224 -5.02 11.75 0.85
C LEU A 224 -3.92 12.81 0.73
N VAL A 225 -2.98 12.77 1.67
CA VAL A 225 -1.73 13.54 1.66
C VAL A 225 -0.62 12.60 1.21
N PRO A 226 0.27 13.00 0.28
CA PRO A 226 1.33 12.12 -0.19
C PRO A 226 2.26 11.72 0.96
N TRP A 227 2.62 10.44 0.99
CA TRP A 227 3.67 9.91 1.85
C TRP A 227 4.92 9.68 1.00
N ASP A 228 5.78 10.70 0.92
CA ASP A 228 7.06 10.60 0.23
C ASP A 228 8.12 9.99 1.15
N PRO A 229 8.63 8.76 0.87
CA PRO A 229 9.61 8.08 1.71
C PRO A 229 10.94 8.82 1.85
N PHE A 230 11.19 9.83 1.03
CA PHE A 230 12.44 10.58 1.00
C PHE A 230 12.38 11.87 1.81
N ALA A 231 11.23 12.24 2.40
CA ALA A 231 11.10 13.41 3.27
C ALA A 231 11.56 14.75 2.63
N PRO A 232 10.99 15.18 1.48
CA PRO A 232 11.44 16.36 0.71
C PRO A 232 11.32 17.68 1.46
N ARG A 233 10.47 17.74 2.48
CA ARG A 233 10.27 18.95 3.31
C ARG A 233 11.26 19.06 4.47
N GLU A 234 12.05 18.02 4.74
CA GLU A 234 13.01 18.00 5.83
C GLU A 234 14.33 18.64 5.41
N GLN A 235 14.66 19.80 5.99
CA GLN A 235 15.84 20.60 5.61
C GLN A 235 17.17 19.86 5.85
N ALA A 236 17.22 19.00 6.88
CA ALA A 236 18.42 18.25 7.22
C ALA A 236 18.60 16.95 6.40
N ARG A 237 17.70 16.67 5.44
CA ARG A 237 17.85 15.57 4.48
C ARG A 237 19.05 15.85 3.58
N ARG A 238 19.84 14.81 3.31
CA ARG A 238 20.88 14.85 2.28
C ARG A 238 20.43 14.09 1.04
N VAL A 239 20.52 14.73 -0.12
CA VAL A 239 20.30 14.13 -1.44
C VAL A 239 21.67 13.82 -2.06
N LEU A 240 21.85 12.60 -2.57
CA LEU A 240 23.07 12.18 -3.25
C LEU A 240 22.94 12.41 -4.77
N ALA A 241 24.06 12.31 -5.48
CA ALA A 241 24.08 12.38 -6.94
C ALA A 241 23.21 11.25 -7.53
N GLU A 242 22.59 11.55 -8.68
CA GLU A 242 21.88 10.54 -9.45
C GLU A 242 22.85 9.69 -10.26
N HIS A 243 22.54 8.41 -10.36
CA HIS A 243 23.24 7.45 -11.21
C HIS A 243 22.26 6.89 -12.23
N SER A 244 22.65 6.88 -13.50
CA SER A 244 21.91 6.20 -14.56
C SER A 244 22.65 4.93 -14.97
N PHE A 245 21.90 3.85 -15.13
CA PHE A 245 22.40 2.55 -15.55
C PHE A 245 21.66 2.12 -16.80
N GLU A 246 22.40 1.64 -17.81
CA GLU A 246 21.78 1.04 -18.99
C GLU A 246 21.62 -0.46 -18.79
N ILE A 247 20.41 -0.95 -19.05
CA ILE A 247 20.07 -2.37 -19.03
C ILE A 247 19.70 -2.79 -20.45
N GLU A 248 20.37 -3.84 -20.94
CA GLU A 248 20.06 -4.42 -22.25
C GLU A 248 18.70 -5.13 -22.21
N THR A 249 17.89 -4.88 -23.24
CA THR A 249 16.60 -5.51 -23.49
C THR A 249 16.58 -6.10 -24.90
N GLN A 250 15.59 -6.94 -25.20
CA GLN A 250 15.45 -7.49 -26.56
C GLN A 250 15.24 -6.41 -27.63
N SER A 251 14.76 -5.24 -27.23
CA SER A 251 14.47 -4.09 -28.08
C SER A 251 15.56 -3.01 -28.11
N GLY A 252 16.66 -3.17 -27.38
CA GLY A 252 17.75 -2.19 -27.30
C GLY A 252 18.32 -2.04 -25.89
N SER A 253 18.51 -0.81 -25.43
CA SER A 253 18.88 -0.49 -24.05
C SER A 253 17.84 0.43 -23.41
N SER A 254 17.62 0.23 -22.12
CA SER A 254 16.66 0.98 -21.31
C SER A 254 17.36 1.53 -20.07
N GLU A 255 17.01 2.75 -19.67
CA GLU A 255 17.64 3.43 -18.54
C GLU A 255 16.96 3.06 -17.21
N VAL A 256 17.78 2.77 -16.20
CA VAL A 256 17.38 2.70 -14.79
C VAL A 256 18.07 3.81 -14.03
N ARG A 257 17.31 4.66 -13.34
CA ARG A 257 17.85 5.74 -12.51
C ARG A 257 17.89 5.35 -11.04
N PHE A 258 18.98 5.69 -10.36
CA PHE A 258 19.15 5.50 -8.93
C PHE A 258 19.48 6.83 -8.26
N ARG A 259 18.84 7.13 -7.12
CA ARG A 259 19.20 8.28 -6.31
C ARG A 259 19.12 7.95 -4.82
N GLY A 260 20.21 8.19 -4.10
CA GLY A 260 20.30 7.98 -2.66
C GLY A 260 19.86 9.19 -1.83
N TYR A 261 19.34 8.92 -0.63
CA TYR A 261 18.88 9.91 0.33
C TYR A 261 19.21 9.48 1.75
N VAL A 262 19.82 10.39 2.52
CA VAL A 262 20.02 10.21 3.97
C VAL A 262 19.03 11.10 4.70
N LEU A 263 18.09 10.47 5.40
CA LEU A 263 17.08 11.17 6.18
C LEU A 263 17.67 11.76 7.47
N PRO A 264 17.09 12.85 8.01
CA PRO A 264 17.49 13.37 9.29
C PRO A 264 17.26 12.37 10.43
N SER A 265 18.06 12.50 11.48
CA SER A 265 17.81 11.85 12.76
C SER A 265 16.59 12.46 13.47
N ARG A 266 16.01 11.74 14.44
CA ARG A 266 14.81 12.14 15.18
C ARG A 266 14.88 13.55 15.76
N ASP A 267 16.04 13.94 16.28
CA ASP A 267 16.32 15.25 16.89
C ASP A 267 16.44 16.40 15.87
N ARG A 268 16.57 16.07 14.57
CA ARG A 268 16.72 17.03 13.46
C ARG A 268 15.55 17.00 12.48
N PHE A 269 14.48 16.31 12.86
CA PHE A 269 13.22 16.33 12.14
C PHE A 269 12.43 17.60 12.48
N SER A 270 11.64 18.09 11.53
CA SER A 270 10.79 19.26 11.69
C SER A 270 9.83 19.16 12.88
N SER A 271 9.31 17.95 13.14
CA SER A 271 8.48 17.64 14.30
C SER A 271 8.53 16.15 14.64
N MET A 272 8.17 15.82 15.88
CA MET A 272 8.02 14.42 16.31
C MET A 272 6.86 13.72 15.56
N GLU A 273 5.81 14.46 15.23
CA GLU A 273 4.67 13.94 14.48
C GLU A 273 5.07 13.52 13.05
N GLU A 274 5.82 14.37 12.33
CA GLU A 274 6.33 14.02 11.01
C GLU A 274 7.34 12.87 11.06
N PHE A 275 8.16 12.80 12.11
CA PHE A 275 9.07 11.67 12.32
C PHE A 275 8.31 10.35 12.49
N GLU A 276 7.21 10.34 13.26
CA GLU A 276 6.37 9.14 13.40
C GLU A 276 5.60 8.82 12.11
N ARG A 277 5.12 9.83 11.39
CA ARG A 277 4.45 9.67 10.10
C ARG A 277 5.38 9.02 9.08
N LEU A 278 6.63 9.50 8.96
CA LEU A 278 7.64 8.97 8.03
C LEU A 278 8.29 7.66 8.49
N SER A 279 8.00 7.19 9.72
CA SER A 279 8.31 5.81 10.10
C SER A 279 7.59 4.79 9.22
N GLY A 280 6.47 5.19 8.59
CA GLY A 280 5.71 4.37 7.65
C GLY A 280 5.10 3.11 8.26
N PRO A 281 4.43 2.28 7.43
CA PRO A 281 3.72 1.08 7.89
C PRO A 281 4.61 0.04 8.60
N LEU A 282 5.88 -0.08 8.18
CA LEU A 282 6.82 -1.07 8.70
C LEU A 282 7.77 -0.53 9.79
N LYS A 283 7.62 0.74 10.20
CA LYS A 283 8.53 1.46 11.10
C LYS A 283 9.93 1.69 10.51
N TRP A 284 10.64 2.66 11.10
CA TRP A 284 11.91 3.20 10.59
C TRP A 284 12.93 2.18 10.10
N ASN A 285 13.18 1.13 10.89
CA ASN A 285 14.24 0.17 10.59
C ASN A 285 13.91 -0.66 9.35
N ARG A 286 12.65 -1.10 9.17
CA ARG A 286 12.23 -1.88 7.99
C ARG A 286 11.89 -1.05 6.77
N GLN A 287 11.80 0.28 6.94
CA GLN A 287 11.66 1.21 5.82
C GLN A 287 13.01 1.56 5.18
N GLN A 288 14.14 1.10 5.70
CA GLN A 288 15.43 1.35 5.05
C GLN A 288 15.54 0.64 3.70
N GLY A 289 16.29 1.24 2.79
CA GLY A 289 16.68 0.60 1.53
C GLY A 289 16.06 1.21 0.29
N LEU A 290 15.83 0.35 -0.69
CA LEU A 290 15.40 0.68 -2.04
C LEU A 290 13.89 0.84 -2.11
N TYR A 291 13.47 1.91 -2.77
CA TYR A 291 12.10 2.21 -3.15
C TYR A 291 12.06 2.15 -4.67
N ILE A 292 11.49 1.07 -5.19
CA ILE A 292 11.51 0.78 -6.61
C ILE A 292 10.23 1.34 -7.23
N TYR A 293 10.39 2.12 -8.29
CA TYR A 293 9.32 2.77 -9.05
C TYR A 293 9.29 2.21 -10.47
N ARG A 294 8.09 1.84 -10.91
CA ARG A 294 7.77 1.48 -12.29
C ARG A 294 6.84 2.56 -12.85
N ALA A 295 7.29 3.33 -13.84
CA ALA A 295 6.52 4.43 -14.41
C ALA A 295 5.88 5.33 -13.33
N ASP A 296 6.73 5.83 -12.41
CA ASP A 296 6.40 6.66 -11.24
C ASP A 296 5.51 6.04 -10.14
N ARG A 297 5.00 4.82 -10.34
CA ARG A 297 4.27 4.07 -9.31
C ARG A 297 5.25 3.29 -8.45
N LEU A 298 5.16 3.44 -7.13
CA LEU A 298 5.96 2.64 -6.21
C LEU A 298 5.49 1.17 -6.25
N VAL A 299 6.42 0.25 -6.48
CA VAL A 299 6.15 -1.20 -6.52
C VAL A 299 6.77 -1.92 -5.34
N GLN A 300 7.89 -1.43 -4.81
CA GLN A 300 8.53 -1.95 -3.59
C GLN A 300 8.94 -0.79 -2.68
N HIS A 301 8.70 -0.93 -1.37
CA HIS A 301 9.02 0.08 -0.37
C HIS A 301 9.93 -0.48 0.73
N GLY A 302 11.21 -0.13 0.67
CA GLY A 302 12.22 -0.60 1.61
C GLY A 302 12.80 -1.97 1.27
N GLY A 303 13.69 -2.44 2.15
CA GLY A 303 14.56 -3.57 1.90
C GLY A 303 15.68 -3.24 0.91
N TRP A 304 16.72 -4.06 0.89
CA TRP A 304 17.87 -3.86 -0.01
C TRP A 304 17.87 -4.83 -1.19
N SER A 305 16.72 -5.48 -1.43
CA SER A 305 16.53 -6.49 -2.48
C SER A 305 17.63 -7.56 -2.54
N GLY A 306 18.26 -7.90 -1.41
CA GLY A 306 19.35 -8.89 -1.31
C GLY A 306 20.76 -8.37 -1.61
N ILE A 307 20.95 -7.06 -1.80
CA ILE A 307 22.27 -6.43 -1.87
C ILE A 307 22.94 -6.45 -0.48
N ARG A 308 22.14 -6.28 0.58
CA ARG A 308 22.59 -6.33 1.97
C ARG A 308 21.46 -6.64 2.95
N GLY A 309 21.81 -6.92 4.21
CA GLY A 309 20.86 -7.07 5.30
C GLY A 309 20.35 -5.73 5.86
N ILE A 310 19.24 -5.78 6.60
CA ILE A 310 18.72 -4.65 7.38
C ILE A 310 19.65 -4.40 8.58
N ASP A 311 20.01 -3.14 8.81
CA ASP A 311 20.89 -2.73 9.92
C ASP A 311 20.33 -1.48 10.62
N GLU A 312 20.26 -1.48 11.95
CA GLU A 312 19.75 -0.37 12.75
C GLU A 312 20.50 0.96 12.47
N HIS A 313 21.81 0.89 12.21
CA HIS A 313 22.64 2.06 11.92
C HIS A 313 22.33 2.68 10.56
N MET A 314 21.65 1.96 9.68
CA MET A 314 21.32 2.38 8.32
C MET A 314 19.84 2.73 8.16
N LYS A 315 19.08 2.82 9.26
CA LYS A 315 17.64 3.12 9.22
C LYS A 315 17.30 4.49 8.62
N LEU A 316 18.27 5.37 8.44
CA LEU A 316 18.13 6.67 7.79
C LEU A 316 18.37 6.63 6.27
N ALA A 317 18.89 5.52 5.73
CA ALA A 317 19.17 5.36 4.31
C ALA A 317 17.89 5.02 3.53
N ARG A 318 17.65 5.75 2.45
CA ARG A 318 16.59 5.52 1.47
C ARG A 318 17.17 5.72 0.08
N ALA A 319 16.74 4.97 -0.92
CA ALA A 319 17.10 5.25 -2.30
C ALA A 319 15.92 5.00 -3.24
N SER A 320 15.78 5.81 -4.28
CA SER A 320 14.88 5.50 -5.39
C SER A 320 15.62 4.68 -6.44
N VAL A 321 14.91 3.71 -7.02
CA VAL A 321 15.29 3.00 -8.25
C VAL A 321 14.12 3.13 -9.21
N ASP A 322 14.32 3.78 -10.33
CA ASP A 322 13.27 4.19 -11.25
C ASP A 322 13.48 3.55 -12.61
N PHE A 323 12.45 2.89 -13.14
CA PHE A 323 12.46 2.27 -14.47
C PHE A 323 11.10 2.39 -15.17
N ASP A 324 11.09 2.27 -16.49
CA ASP A 324 9.90 2.36 -17.33
C ASP A 324 9.35 0.97 -17.72
N THR A 325 8.19 0.95 -18.39
CA THR A 325 7.45 -0.32 -18.64
C THR A 325 8.12 -1.30 -19.59
N ASP A 326 9.13 -0.84 -20.33
CA ASP A 326 9.97 -1.65 -21.23
C ASP A 326 10.85 -2.66 -20.47
N LEU A 327 11.11 -2.43 -19.19
CA LEU A 327 11.94 -3.28 -18.33
C LEU A 327 11.14 -4.27 -17.47
N ASP A 328 9.82 -4.35 -17.63
CA ASP A 328 8.94 -5.24 -16.87
C ASP A 328 9.37 -6.71 -16.83
N GLU A 329 9.86 -7.23 -17.96
CA GLU A 329 10.31 -8.63 -18.06
C GLU A 329 11.58 -8.86 -17.26
N SER A 330 12.53 -7.94 -17.38
CA SER A 330 13.80 -7.98 -16.65
C SER A 330 13.59 -7.91 -15.14
N PHE A 331 12.62 -7.11 -14.68
CA PHE A 331 12.28 -6.94 -13.26
C PHE A 331 11.25 -7.96 -12.74
N GLN A 332 10.81 -8.91 -13.58
CA GLN A 332 9.89 -10.02 -13.25
C GLN A 332 8.65 -9.58 -12.45
N ILE A 333 8.01 -8.49 -12.85
CA ILE A 333 6.90 -7.91 -12.09
C ILE A 333 5.73 -8.88 -12.00
N ASN A 334 5.38 -9.27 -10.77
CA ASN A 334 4.27 -10.19 -10.55
C ASN A 334 2.90 -9.54 -10.84
N VAL A 335 1.86 -10.36 -11.04
CA VAL A 335 0.49 -9.87 -11.39
C VAL A 335 -0.06 -8.91 -10.34
N ALA A 336 0.30 -9.11 -9.07
CA ALA A 336 -0.11 -8.25 -7.96
C ALA A 336 0.76 -6.99 -7.79
N LYS A 337 1.81 -6.83 -8.60
CA LYS A 337 2.81 -5.75 -8.55
C LYS A 337 3.35 -5.51 -7.13
N MET A 338 3.44 -6.58 -6.33
CA MET A 338 3.80 -6.53 -4.91
C MET A 338 5.29 -6.80 -4.66
N SER A 339 5.99 -7.36 -5.65
CA SER A 339 7.42 -7.64 -5.56
C SER A 339 8.07 -7.51 -6.92
N VAL A 340 9.34 -7.16 -6.88
CA VAL A 340 10.19 -6.97 -8.04
C VAL A 340 11.51 -7.67 -7.75
N ASP A 341 11.98 -8.45 -8.72
CA ASP A 341 13.29 -9.09 -8.65
C ASP A 341 14.29 -8.24 -9.43
N LEU A 342 15.29 -7.71 -8.73
CA LEU A 342 16.33 -6.92 -9.39
C LEU A 342 17.15 -7.82 -10.32
N PRO A 343 17.32 -7.42 -11.60
CA PRO A 343 18.23 -8.10 -12.51
C PRO A 343 19.61 -8.27 -11.89
N PRO A 344 20.28 -9.43 -12.03
CA PRO A 344 21.60 -9.66 -11.46
C PRO A 344 22.64 -8.61 -11.86
N THR A 345 22.59 -8.15 -13.11
CA THR A 345 23.46 -7.08 -13.63
C THR A 345 23.24 -5.75 -12.91
N LEU A 346 21.99 -5.31 -12.80
CA LEU A 346 21.64 -4.09 -12.07
C LEU A 346 22.01 -4.19 -10.58
N ARG A 347 21.77 -5.35 -9.96
CA ARG A 347 22.15 -5.59 -8.56
C ARG A 347 23.64 -5.33 -8.33
N GLN A 348 24.50 -5.83 -9.21
CA GLN A 348 25.95 -5.61 -9.14
C GLN A 348 26.31 -4.12 -9.32
N MET A 349 25.67 -3.43 -10.27
CA MET A 349 25.88 -2.00 -10.49
C MET A 349 25.45 -1.14 -9.29
N LEU A 350 24.44 -1.59 -8.54
CA LEU A 350 23.93 -0.91 -7.35
C LEU A 350 24.77 -1.13 -6.09
N GLU A 351 25.67 -2.12 -6.03
CA GLU A 351 26.44 -2.43 -4.82
C GLU A 351 27.25 -1.23 -4.31
N ARG A 352 28.01 -0.60 -5.20
CA ARG A 352 28.84 0.57 -4.87
C ARG A 352 28.01 1.78 -4.39
N PRO A 353 27.04 2.30 -5.16
CA PRO A 353 26.27 3.47 -4.71
C PRO A 353 25.41 3.19 -3.47
N VAL A 354 24.92 1.96 -3.28
CA VAL A 354 24.25 1.55 -2.03
C VAL A 354 25.23 1.55 -0.85
N HIS A 355 26.46 1.05 -1.04
CA HIS A 355 27.47 1.07 0.00
C HIS A 355 27.80 2.52 0.43
N GLU A 356 28.06 3.40 -0.54
CA GLU A 356 28.34 4.82 -0.30
C GLU A 356 27.18 5.50 0.48
N LEU A 357 25.93 5.24 0.09
CA LEU A 357 24.75 5.72 0.81
C LEU A 357 24.71 5.25 2.27
N CYS A 358 24.96 3.97 2.51
CA CYS A 358 24.90 3.38 3.85
C CYS A 358 26.00 3.91 4.77
N VAL A 359 27.22 4.14 4.26
CA VAL A 359 28.29 4.79 5.04
C VAL A 359 27.86 6.17 5.52
N LEU A 360 27.26 6.96 4.63
CA LEU A 360 26.78 8.30 4.97
C LEU A 360 25.62 8.28 5.98
N ALA A 361 24.75 7.28 5.89
CA ALA A 361 23.65 7.10 6.83
C ALA A 361 24.14 6.68 8.22
N ASP A 362 25.10 5.76 8.31
CA ASP A 362 25.74 5.36 9.57
C ASP A 362 26.42 6.56 10.25
N ASP A 363 27.18 7.35 9.48
CA ASP A 363 27.80 8.58 9.98
C ASP A 363 26.78 9.60 10.50
N ALA A 364 25.64 9.72 9.83
CA ALA A 364 24.55 10.60 10.28
C ALA A 364 23.89 10.08 11.57
N TYR A 365 23.72 8.76 11.68
CA TYR A 365 23.15 8.10 12.85
C TYR A 365 24.05 8.25 14.08
N ARG A 366 25.35 7.94 13.95
CA ARG A 366 26.33 8.03 15.05
C ARG A 366 26.51 9.45 15.56
N ARG A 367 26.51 10.45 14.67
CA ARG A 367 26.60 11.87 15.07
C ARG A 367 25.43 12.31 15.94
N SER A 368 24.21 11.87 15.61
CA SER A 368 23.02 12.13 16.42
C SER A 368 23.12 11.46 17.80
N ALA A 369 23.51 10.18 17.85
CA ALA A 369 23.69 9.47 19.13
C ALA A 369 24.71 10.16 20.05
N ASN A 370 25.82 10.62 19.50
CA ASN A 370 26.85 11.36 20.25
C ASN A 370 26.37 12.74 20.71
N SER A 371 25.56 13.44 19.91
CA SER A 371 24.97 14.74 20.29
C SER A 371 23.93 14.61 21.41
N ALA A 372 23.12 13.54 21.40
CA ALA A 372 22.19 13.22 22.47
C ALA A 372 22.93 12.86 23.77
N GLY A 373 24.05 12.12 23.67
CA GLY A 373 24.91 11.82 24.82
C GLY A 373 25.58 13.05 25.44
N ARG A 374 25.96 14.04 24.61
CA ARG A 374 26.54 15.31 25.09
C ARG A 374 25.49 16.26 25.70
N ASN A 375 24.29 16.36 25.11
CA ASN A 375 23.21 17.16 25.69
C ASN A 375 22.60 16.52 26.95
N GLY A 376 22.72 15.20 27.12
CA GLY A 376 22.30 14.48 28.33
C GLY A 376 23.17 14.76 29.57
N GLN A 377 24.37 15.34 29.42
CA GLN A 377 25.21 15.73 30.56
C GLN A 377 24.89 17.12 31.13
N GLN A 378 23.96 17.89 30.53
CA GLN A 378 23.56 19.21 31.05
C GLN A 378 22.07 19.37 31.38
N SER A 379 21.21 18.36 31.17
CA SER A 379 19.81 18.44 31.60
C SER A 379 19.60 17.75 32.95
N LYS A 380 19.49 18.53 34.04
CA LYS A 380 18.77 18.08 35.24
C LYS A 380 17.36 17.63 34.80
N MET A 381 16.97 16.42 35.20
CA MET A 381 15.70 15.80 34.82
C MET A 381 14.49 16.71 35.10
N PRO A 382 13.44 16.71 34.25
CA PRO A 382 12.22 17.45 34.52
C PRO A 382 11.41 16.75 35.62
N LYS A 383 10.86 17.54 36.56
CA LYS A 383 10.08 17.12 37.74
C LYS A 383 8.87 16.19 37.46
N GLY A 384 8.49 15.98 36.20
CA GLY A 384 7.36 15.12 35.82
C GLY A 384 7.65 13.60 35.93
N SER A 385 8.90 13.15 35.79
CA SER A 385 9.24 11.72 35.87
C SER A 385 9.23 11.19 37.31
N GLU A 386 9.45 12.06 38.29
CA GLU A 386 9.48 11.68 39.71
C GLU A 386 8.09 11.29 40.22
N VAL A 387 7.04 11.93 39.72
CA VAL A 387 5.64 11.61 40.07
C VAL A 387 5.21 10.26 39.46
N ALA A 388 5.63 9.98 38.23
CA ALA A 388 5.35 8.71 37.57
C ALA A 388 6.05 7.52 38.26
N LEU A 389 7.32 7.68 38.63
CA LEU A 389 8.08 6.64 39.35
C LEU A 389 7.49 6.37 40.74
N LYS A 390 7.09 7.40 41.48
CA LYS A 390 6.39 7.24 42.76
C LYS A 390 5.05 6.51 42.61
N SER A 391 4.28 6.79 41.54
CA SER A 391 3.02 6.09 41.29
C SER A 391 3.21 4.58 41.03
N VAL A 392 4.29 4.20 40.34
CA VAL A 392 4.66 2.78 40.14
C VAL A 392 5.05 2.13 41.46
N GLY A 393 5.79 2.84 42.32
CA GLY A 393 6.11 2.43 43.68
C GLY A 393 4.89 2.11 44.54
N VAL A 394 3.88 2.99 44.50
CA VAL A 394 2.62 2.81 45.24
C VAL A 394 1.84 1.59 44.74
N VAL A 395 1.80 1.36 43.43
CA VAL A 395 1.13 0.17 42.85
C VAL A 395 1.84 -1.12 43.27
N LEU A 396 3.17 -1.13 43.26
CA LEU A 396 3.98 -2.27 43.71
C LEU A 396 3.75 -2.56 45.20
N LYS A 397 3.70 -1.54 46.06
CA LYS A 397 3.37 -1.70 47.48
C LYS A 397 1.94 -2.19 47.71
N LYS A 398 0.97 -1.71 46.93
CA LYS A 398 -0.43 -2.16 47.04
C LYS A 398 -0.57 -3.64 46.66
N ALA A 399 0.13 -4.08 45.62
CA ALA A 399 0.20 -5.50 45.27
C ALA A 399 0.83 -6.37 46.38
N MET A 400 1.67 -5.82 47.26
CA MET A 400 2.21 -6.53 48.42
C MET A 400 1.22 -6.67 49.60
N LEU A 401 0.22 -5.81 49.68
CA LEU A 401 -0.76 -5.79 50.78
C LEU A 401 -1.97 -6.70 50.49
N ASP A 402 -2.31 -6.90 49.21
CA ASP A 402 -3.51 -7.62 48.79
C ASP A 402 -3.29 -9.15 48.60
N ASP A 403 -2.05 -9.65 48.64
CA ASP A 403 -1.76 -11.07 48.38
C ASP A 403 -0.74 -11.68 49.36
N SER A 404 -1.17 -12.67 50.15
CA SER A 404 -0.36 -13.35 51.18
C SER A 404 0.63 -14.38 50.63
N THR A 405 0.82 -14.45 49.31
CA THR A 405 1.76 -15.37 48.68
C THR A 405 2.64 -14.65 47.67
N LEU A 406 3.93 -14.43 48.00
CA LEU A 406 5.10 -14.59 47.12
C LEU A 406 6.40 -14.14 47.84
N PRO A 407 7.07 -15.03 48.58
CA PRO A 407 8.40 -14.78 49.16
C PRO A 407 9.47 -14.36 48.13
N GLU A 408 9.30 -14.77 46.88
CA GLU A 408 10.19 -14.47 45.75
C GLU A 408 10.14 -12.99 45.34
N PHE A 409 8.98 -12.34 45.48
CA PHE A 409 8.81 -10.93 45.13
C PHE A 409 9.46 -10.02 46.16
N ARG A 410 9.41 -10.37 47.45
CA ARG A 410 10.16 -9.66 48.51
C ARG A 410 11.67 -9.75 48.27
N ARG A 411 12.19 -10.92 47.90
CA ARG A 411 13.61 -11.09 47.54
C ARG A 411 14.01 -10.25 46.33
N ALA A 412 13.14 -10.10 45.33
CA ALA A 412 13.41 -9.26 44.18
C ALA A 412 13.53 -7.77 44.57
N ILE A 413 12.67 -7.27 45.46
CA ILE A 413 12.75 -5.89 45.97
C ILE A 413 14.00 -5.68 46.83
N GLU A 414 14.34 -6.63 47.71
CA GLU A 414 15.58 -6.56 48.50
C GLU A 414 16.82 -6.51 47.61
N ARG A 415 16.82 -7.27 46.51
CA ARG A 415 17.89 -7.25 45.51
C ARG A 415 17.96 -5.92 44.78
N VAL A 416 16.82 -5.34 44.40
CA VAL A 416 16.76 -3.99 43.80
C VAL A 416 17.27 -2.92 44.78
N ARG A 417 16.95 -3.02 46.07
CA ARG A 417 17.48 -2.12 47.10
C ARG A 417 19.00 -2.25 47.26
N ALA A 418 19.54 -3.47 47.18
CA ALA A 418 20.97 -3.75 47.32
C ALA A 418 21.78 -3.33 46.07
N GLU A 419 21.28 -3.64 44.87
CA GLU A 419 21.99 -3.40 43.61
C GLU A 419 21.74 -1.99 43.04
N HIS A 420 20.59 -1.38 43.34
CA HIS A 420 20.16 -0.08 42.78
C HIS A 420 19.47 0.83 43.82
N PRO A 421 20.19 1.31 44.86
CA PRO A 421 19.61 2.05 45.98
C PRO A 421 18.95 3.39 45.58
N GLN A 422 19.45 4.05 44.53
CA GLN A 422 18.88 5.29 44.02
C GLN A 422 17.51 5.07 43.35
N LEU A 423 17.36 3.97 42.62
CA LEU A 423 16.10 3.60 41.98
C LEU A 423 15.06 3.17 43.02
N ALA A 424 15.50 2.41 44.03
CA ALA A 424 14.63 2.03 45.15
C ALA A 424 14.10 3.25 45.92
N ALA A 425 14.95 4.26 46.16
CA ALA A 425 14.54 5.51 46.79
C ALA A 425 13.54 6.31 45.93
N GLN A 426 13.70 6.32 44.60
CA GLN A 426 12.78 7.00 43.67
C GLN A 426 11.42 6.31 43.54
N LEU A 427 11.40 4.98 43.67
CA LEU A 427 10.18 4.17 43.68
C LEU A 427 9.57 4.03 45.09
N GLU A 428 10.16 4.65 46.11
CA GLU A 428 9.78 4.53 47.53
C GLU A 428 9.67 3.08 48.03
N LEU A 429 10.32 2.11 47.38
CA LEU A 429 10.16 0.68 47.66
C LEU A 429 10.69 0.26 49.01
#